data_AF-A0A7S0VIK5-F1
#
_entry.id   AF-A0A7S0VIK5-F1
#
_cell.length_a   1.000
_cell.length_b   1.000
_cell.length_c   1.000
_cell.angle_alpha   90.00
_cell.angle_beta   90.00
_cell.angle_gamma   90.00
#
_symmetry.space_group_name_H-M   'P 1'
#
loop_
_entity.id
_entity.type
_entity.pdbx_description
1 polymer ?
#
loop_
_entity_poly.entity_id
_entity_poly.type
_entity_poly.pdbx_seq_one_letter_code
_entity_poly.pdbx_strand_id
1 'polypeptide(L)'
;HHHRHHHHHHHLISPSFSPLRSGRSPVSLPASSLPQSSPPHVPLIGGWWVVDLGPSHLLLLTFYSVRHDGSEAFPRNWVIQGSTGDPESESASWVDLRIHKRDPTIKKAGQYGSWPIGGAAAAVPYRAFRLLVIGPNALGLWGS
;
A
#
# COMPACT_ATOMS: atom_id res chain seq x y z
N HIS A 1 42.08 19.69 -26.76
CA HIS A 1 40.65 19.90 -26.47
C HIS A 1 40.02 18.58 -26.04
N HIS A 2 39.77 18.40 -24.73
CA HIS A 2 39.09 17.23 -24.17
C HIS A 2 37.70 17.66 -23.69
N HIS A 3 36.65 17.02 -24.17
CA HIS A 3 35.29 17.15 -23.64
C HIS A 3 34.93 15.84 -22.94
N ARG A 4 34.76 15.92 -21.62
CA ARG A 4 34.39 14.79 -20.75
C ARG A 4 32.88 14.87 -20.52
N HIS A 5 32.11 14.05 -21.24
CA HIS A 5 30.69 13.87 -20.95
C HIS A 5 30.53 12.93 -19.75
N HIS A 6 30.00 13.46 -18.64
CA HIS A 6 29.53 12.67 -17.52
C HIS A 6 28.13 12.14 -17.82
N HIS A 7 27.99 10.83 -18.01
CA HIS A 7 26.70 10.15 -18.03
C HIS A 7 26.29 9.79 -16.60
N HIS A 8 25.19 10.37 -16.12
CA HIS A 8 24.54 9.96 -14.89
C HIS A 8 23.76 8.65 -15.12
N HIS A 9 24.22 7.57 -14.49
CA HIS A 9 23.49 6.30 -14.40
C HIS A 9 22.38 6.44 -13.36
N HIS A 10 21.12 6.53 -13.81
CA HIS A 10 19.96 6.30 -12.95
C HIS A 10 19.75 4.79 -12.81
N HIS A 11 20.15 4.21 -11.69
CA HIS A 11 19.78 2.85 -11.31
C HIS A 11 18.29 2.83 -10.96
N LEU A 12 17.45 2.42 -11.91
CA LEU A 12 16.09 1.99 -11.63
C LEU A 12 16.16 0.62 -10.98
N ILE A 13 15.86 0.56 -9.68
CA ILE A 13 15.66 -0.70 -8.96
C ILE A 13 14.33 -1.26 -9.44
N SER A 14 14.37 -2.33 -10.24
CA SER A 14 13.20 -3.14 -10.58
C SER A 14 13.07 -4.27 -9.56
N PRO A 15 12.07 -4.26 -8.66
CA PRO A 15 11.79 -5.42 -7.84
C PRO A 15 11.14 -6.51 -8.71
N SER A 16 11.80 -7.66 -8.78
CA SER A 16 11.30 -8.88 -9.41
C SER A 16 10.33 -9.61 -8.47
N PHE A 17 9.27 -10.18 -9.05
CA PHE A 17 8.14 -10.78 -8.34
C PHE A 17 8.37 -12.28 -8.07
N SER A 18 8.05 -12.72 -6.85
CA SER A 18 7.90 -14.13 -6.49
C SER A 18 6.62 -14.33 -5.68
N PRO A 19 5.61 -15.08 -6.18
CA PRO A 19 4.49 -15.51 -5.36
C PRO A 19 4.82 -16.86 -4.71
N LEU A 20 4.92 -16.93 -3.38
CA LEU A 20 5.03 -18.22 -2.68
C LEU A 20 3.77 -18.56 -1.87
N ARG A 21 3.01 -19.48 -2.48
CA ARG A 21 2.29 -20.65 -1.96
C ARG A 21 1.70 -20.62 -0.54
N SER A 22 0.38 -20.78 -0.48
CA SER A 22 -0.39 -21.12 0.71
C SER A 22 -0.14 -22.55 1.20
N GLY A 23 0.02 -22.71 2.51
CA GLY A 23 0.05 -24.00 3.20
C GLY A 23 -0.58 -23.87 4.59
N ARG A 24 -1.73 -24.53 4.80
CA ARG A 24 -2.47 -24.59 6.07
C ARG A 24 -1.87 -25.65 7.01
N SER A 25 -1.86 -25.41 8.32
CA SER A 25 -2.72 -26.08 9.32
C SER A 25 -2.51 -25.50 10.75
N PRO A 26 -3.53 -25.45 11.63
CA PRO A 26 -3.46 -24.73 12.92
C PRO A 26 -3.19 -25.64 14.12
N VAL A 27 -2.62 -25.07 15.19
CA VAL A 27 -2.66 -25.64 16.54
C VAL A 27 -3.38 -24.64 17.44
N SER A 28 -4.50 -25.06 18.02
CA SER A 28 -5.38 -24.26 18.86
C SER A 28 -4.91 -24.19 20.31
N LEU A 29 -5.08 -23.03 20.96
CA LEU A 29 -5.35 -22.92 22.39
C LEU A 29 -6.34 -21.75 22.67
N PRO A 30 -7.25 -21.87 23.66
CA PRO A 30 -8.32 -20.90 23.89
C PRO A 30 -8.01 -19.96 25.07
N ALA A 31 -8.48 -18.71 25.02
CA ALA A 31 -9.05 -18.01 26.19
C ALA A 31 -9.69 -16.67 25.79
N SER A 32 -11.02 -16.69 25.79
CA SER A 32 -11.98 -15.65 26.16
C SER A 32 -11.45 -14.25 26.54
N SER A 33 -11.86 -13.22 25.79
CA SER A 33 -12.38 -11.95 26.36
C SER A 33 -13.01 -11.03 25.29
N LEU A 34 -14.30 -10.72 25.50
CA LEU A 34 -15.13 -9.63 24.95
C LEU A 34 -15.44 -9.62 23.42
N PRO A 35 -16.70 -9.34 23.01
CA PRO A 35 -17.04 -9.19 21.60
C PRO A 35 -16.63 -7.79 21.13
N GLN A 36 -15.34 -7.58 20.85
CA GLN A 36 -14.96 -6.50 19.95
C GLN A 36 -15.37 -6.97 18.56
N SER A 37 -16.51 -6.46 18.07
CA SER A 37 -16.98 -6.67 16.71
C SER A 37 -16.00 -6.03 15.72
N SER A 38 -14.87 -6.70 15.55
CA SER A 38 -14.03 -6.53 14.38
C SER A 38 -14.95 -6.80 13.20
N PRO A 39 -15.15 -5.86 12.26
CA PRO A 39 -15.88 -6.18 11.05
C PRO A 39 -15.25 -7.44 10.44
N PRO A 40 -16.05 -8.35 9.88
CA PRO A 40 -15.54 -9.60 9.33
C PRO A 40 -14.37 -9.25 8.41
N HIS A 41 -13.27 -9.99 8.56
CA HIS A 41 -12.13 -9.91 7.67
C HIS A 41 -12.64 -10.29 6.28
N VAL A 42 -13.16 -9.31 5.53
CA VAL A 42 -13.52 -9.50 4.14
C VAL A 42 -12.19 -9.84 3.47
N PRO A 43 -12.04 -11.05 2.89
CA PRO A 43 -10.82 -11.36 2.16
C PRO A 43 -10.65 -10.27 1.12
N LEU A 44 -9.55 -9.55 1.22
CA LEU A 44 -9.24 -8.43 0.34
C LEU A 44 -8.99 -9.04 -1.03
N ILE A 45 -10.00 -9.03 -1.90
CA ILE A 45 -9.92 -9.57 -3.27
C ILE A 45 -9.11 -8.63 -4.18
N GLY A 46 -8.15 -7.89 -3.62
CA GLY A 46 -7.39 -6.84 -4.28
C GLY A 46 -5.90 -6.93 -3.95
N GLY A 47 -5.08 -6.56 -4.92
CA GLY A 47 -3.63 -6.47 -4.74
C GLY A 47 -3.25 -5.41 -3.70
N TRP A 48 -2.06 -5.56 -3.14
CA TRP A 48 -1.44 -4.58 -2.26
C TRP A 48 0.02 -4.37 -2.63
N TRP A 49 0.54 -3.21 -2.26
CA TRP A 49 1.95 -2.85 -2.38
C TRP A 49 2.42 -2.33 -1.04
N VAL A 50 3.59 -2.77 -0.57
CA VAL A 50 4.19 -2.33 0.70
C VAL A 50 5.51 -1.63 0.44
N VAL A 51 5.77 -0.59 1.20
CA VAL A 51 7.08 0.05 1.35
C VAL A 51 7.48 -0.10 2.81
N ASP A 52 8.55 -0.85 3.07
CA ASP A 52 9.19 -0.93 4.40
C ASP A 52 10.41 -0.01 4.43
N LEU A 53 10.45 0.92 5.39
CA LEU A 53 11.61 1.78 5.60
C LEU A 53 12.71 1.09 6.44
N GLY A 54 12.39 -0.07 7.01
CA GLY A 54 13.27 -0.84 7.87
C GLY A 54 13.15 -0.47 9.36
N PRO A 55 13.71 -1.30 10.25
CA PRO A 55 13.45 -1.26 11.69
C PRO A 55 13.90 0.02 12.41
N SER A 56 14.78 0.81 11.80
CA SER A 56 15.34 2.04 12.38
C SER A 56 14.77 3.32 11.79
N HIS A 57 13.83 3.22 10.86
CA HIS A 57 13.27 4.38 10.17
C HIS A 57 11.78 4.51 10.47
N LEU A 58 11.36 5.73 10.76
CA LEU A 58 9.98 6.10 10.94
C LEU A 58 9.70 7.40 10.17
N LEU A 59 8.55 7.48 9.52
CA LEU A 59 8.14 8.62 8.72
C LEU A 59 6.74 9.08 9.11
N LEU A 60 6.58 10.40 9.31
CA LEU A 60 5.29 11.05 9.32
C LEU A 60 4.84 11.27 7.88
N LEU A 61 3.84 10.50 7.43
CA LEU A 61 3.32 10.64 6.08
C LEU A 61 2.33 11.82 6.03
N THR A 62 2.73 12.91 5.40
CA THR A 62 1.89 14.11 5.22
C THR A 62 1.30 14.22 3.81
N PHE A 63 1.93 13.55 2.83
CA PHE A 63 1.51 13.54 1.44
C PHE A 63 1.97 12.26 0.76
N TYR A 64 1.21 11.79 -0.22
CA TYR A 64 1.65 10.71 -1.10
C TYR A 64 1.17 10.97 -2.54
N SER A 65 1.86 10.32 -3.49
CA SER A 65 1.49 10.36 -4.91
C SER A 65 1.42 8.95 -5.49
N VAL A 66 0.51 8.75 -6.44
CA VAL A 66 0.39 7.51 -7.21
C VAL A 66 0.46 7.87 -8.69
N ARG A 67 1.29 7.15 -9.44
CA ARG A 67 1.38 7.26 -10.89
C ARG A 67 0.76 6.01 -11.53
N HIS A 68 -0.14 6.23 -12.48
CA HIS A 68 -0.78 5.16 -13.24
C HIS A 68 0.17 4.59 -14.31
N ASP A 69 0.04 3.29 -14.57
CA ASP A 69 0.93 2.53 -15.44
C ASP A 69 0.76 2.79 -16.94
N GLY A 70 -0.35 3.41 -17.34
CA GLY A 70 -0.68 3.69 -18.75
C GLY A 70 -1.84 2.87 -19.30
N SER A 71 -2.36 1.89 -18.57
CA SER A 71 -3.57 1.15 -18.92
C SER A 71 -4.85 1.99 -18.76
N GLU A 72 -6.01 1.42 -19.11
CA GLU A 72 -7.32 2.03 -18.81
C GLU A 72 -7.92 1.58 -17.47
N ALA A 73 -7.24 0.68 -16.76
CA ALA A 73 -7.65 0.10 -15.49
C ALA A 73 -7.41 1.07 -14.31
N PHE A 74 -7.92 2.30 -14.40
CA PHE A 74 -7.62 3.35 -13.43
C PHE A 74 -8.11 2.99 -12.02
N PRO A 75 -7.30 3.19 -10.96
CA PRO A 75 -7.70 2.89 -9.60
C PRO A 75 -8.88 3.77 -9.18
N ARG A 76 -9.82 3.18 -8.44
CA ARG A 76 -11.00 3.89 -7.91
C ARG A 76 -11.18 3.71 -6.41
N ASN A 77 -10.78 2.55 -5.90
CA ASN A 77 -11.04 2.15 -4.53
C ASN A 77 -9.75 1.59 -3.90
N TRP A 78 -9.10 2.40 -3.08
CA TRP A 78 -7.90 1.97 -2.35
C TRP A 78 -7.79 2.67 -0.99
N VAL A 79 -6.96 2.13 -0.11
CA VAL A 79 -6.59 2.75 1.16
C VAL A 79 -5.08 2.79 1.26
N ILE A 80 -4.54 3.92 1.74
CA ILE A 80 -3.16 3.99 2.20
C ILE A 80 -3.15 3.77 3.71
N GLN A 81 -2.37 2.79 4.16
CA GLN A 81 -2.25 2.42 5.57
C GLN A 81 -0.80 2.55 6.04
N GLY A 82 -0.63 2.76 7.34
CA GLY A 82 0.67 2.77 8.01
C GLY A 82 0.77 1.67 9.06
N SER A 83 1.97 1.13 9.26
CA SER A 83 2.29 0.20 10.35
C SER A 83 3.59 0.60 11.03
N THR A 84 3.63 0.47 12.35
CA THR A 84 4.87 0.60 13.15
C THR A 84 5.60 -0.74 13.29
N GLY A 85 4.92 -1.85 12.97
CA GLY A 85 5.45 -3.21 13.09
C GLY A 85 6.22 -3.66 11.86
N ASP A 86 6.64 -4.92 11.90
CA ASP A 86 7.23 -5.59 10.76
C ASP A 86 6.14 -5.97 9.74
N PRO A 87 6.17 -5.45 8.49
CA PRO A 87 5.11 -5.70 7.52
C PRO A 87 5.06 -7.14 7.00
N GLU A 88 6.12 -7.94 7.18
CA GLU A 88 6.13 -9.37 6.83
C GLU A 88 5.55 -10.24 7.95
N SER A 89 5.36 -9.69 9.15
CA SER A 89 4.78 -10.43 10.27
C SER A 89 3.26 -10.61 10.11
N GLU A 90 2.76 -11.79 10.42
CA GLU A 90 1.31 -12.07 10.47
C GLU A 90 0.57 -11.20 11.49
N SER A 91 1.28 -10.65 12.48
CA SER A 91 0.73 -9.76 13.50
C SER A 91 0.86 -8.27 13.16
N ALA A 92 1.29 -7.93 11.94
CA ALA A 92 1.41 -6.55 11.49
C ALA A 92 0.07 -5.81 11.63
N SER A 93 0.03 -4.83 12.53
CA SER A 93 -1.14 -3.97 12.71
C SER A 93 -1.06 -2.80 11.72
N TRP A 94 -2.12 -2.63 10.93
CA TRP A 94 -2.22 -1.58 9.91
C TRP A 94 -3.30 -0.57 10.30
N VAL A 95 -2.96 0.71 10.19
CA VAL A 95 -3.85 1.84 10.49
C VAL A 95 -4.22 2.56 9.19
N ASP A 96 -5.50 2.79 8.97
CA ASP A 96 -5.99 3.58 7.82
C ASP A 96 -5.57 5.05 7.96
N LEU A 97 -4.78 5.53 7.00
CA LEU A 97 -4.38 6.93 6.91
C LEU A 97 -5.31 7.71 6.00
N ARG A 98 -5.70 7.11 4.87
CA ARG A 98 -6.66 7.71 3.93
C ARG A 98 -7.35 6.66 3.08
N ILE A 99 -8.67 6.72 3.03
CA ILE A 99 -9.53 5.84 2.25
C ILE A 99 -10.04 6.58 1.01
N HIS A 100 -9.87 5.97 -0.16
CA HIS A 100 -10.36 6.43 -1.45
C HIS A 100 -11.52 5.52 -1.89
N LYS A 101 -12.68 6.12 -2.15
CA LYS A 101 -13.86 5.42 -2.68
C LYS A 101 -14.32 6.13 -3.94
N ARG A 102 -14.38 5.39 -5.05
CA ARG A 102 -14.72 5.92 -6.38
C ARG A 102 -13.95 7.20 -6.76
N ASP A 103 -12.67 7.27 -6.40
CA ASP A 103 -11.84 8.46 -6.61
C ASP A 103 -11.57 8.68 -8.12
N PRO A 104 -11.99 9.81 -8.71
CA PRO A 104 -11.89 10.06 -10.14
C PRO A 104 -10.61 10.82 -10.57
N THR A 105 -9.66 11.05 -9.65
CA THR A 105 -8.51 11.95 -9.88
C THR A 105 -7.63 11.47 -11.03
N ILE A 106 -7.31 10.18 -11.04
CA ILE A 106 -6.53 9.52 -12.10
C ILE A 106 -7.51 8.98 -13.15
N LYS A 107 -7.48 9.54 -14.35
CA LYS A 107 -8.42 9.21 -15.44
C LYS A 107 -7.79 9.21 -16.84
N LYS A 108 -6.46 9.33 -16.90
CA LYS A 108 -5.69 9.29 -18.15
C LYS A 108 -4.50 8.37 -17.97
N ALA A 109 -4.13 7.67 -19.05
CA ALA A 109 -2.92 6.86 -19.11
C ALA A 109 -1.68 7.68 -18.68
N GLY A 110 -0.85 7.12 -17.82
CA GLY A 110 0.38 7.75 -17.33
C GLY A 110 0.19 8.94 -16.38
N GLN A 111 -1.05 9.33 -16.06
CA GLN A 111 -1.35 10.40 -15.11
C GLN A 111 -0.91 10.02 -13.70
N TYR A 112 -0.53 11.02 -12.90
CA TYR A 112 -0.37 10.87 -11.46
C TYR A 112 -1.40 11.70 -10.69
N GLY A 113 -1.69 11.26 -9.46
CA GLY A 113 -2.46 12.00 -8.47
C GLY A 113 -1.65 12.14 -7.19
N SER A 114 -1.91 13.19 -6.43
CA SER A 114 -1.27 13.47 -5.15
C SER A 114 -2.34 13.86 -4.13
N TRP A 115 -2.21 13.34 -2.91
CA TRP A 115 -3.19 13.61 -1.86
C TRP A 115 -2.52 13.92 -0.53
N PRO A 116 -3.01 14.94 0.19
CA PRO A 116 -2.60 15.18 1.56
C PRO A 116 -3.13 14.07 2.48
N ILE A 117 -2.34 13.77 3.51
CA ILE A 117 -2.71 12.91 4.63
C ILE A 117 -2.87 13.82 5.86
N GLY A 118 -4.00 13.68 6.55
CA GLY A 118 -4.35 14.53 7.69
C GLY A 118 -5.13 13.76 8.75
N GLY A 119 -5.40 14.42 9.88
CA GLY A 119 -6.06 13.81 11.03
C GLY A 119 -5.08 13.16 12.01
N ALA A 120 -5.61 12.56 13.09
CA ALA A 120 -4.80 12.05 14.19
C ALA A 120 -3.80 10.96 13.75
N ALA A 121 -4.20 10.09 12.83
CA ALA A 121 -3.31 9.05 12.29
C ALA A 121 -2.11 9.64 11.52
N ALA A 122 -2.26 10.80 10.87
CA ALA A 122 -1.18 11.48 10.18
C ALA A 122 -0.11 12.08 11.12
N ALA A 123 -0.44 12.23 12.41
CA ALA A 123 0.47 12.74 13.44
C ALA A 123 1.33 11.63 14.09
N VAL A 124 1.16 10.38 13.66
CA VAL A 124 1.92 9.22 14.15
C VAL A 124 2.98 8.84 13.11
N PRO A 125 4.24 8.61 13.52
CA PRO A 125 5.28 8.15 12.61
C PRO A 125 5.20 6.62 12.41
N TYR A 126 5.34 6.15 11.16
CA TYR A 126 5.22 4.73 10.78
C TYR A 126 6.49 4.21 10.10
N ARG A 127 6.75 2.91 10.26
CA ARG A 127 7.87 2.19 9.63
C ARG A 127 7.51 1.75 8.21
N ALA A 128 6.32 1.18 8.06
CA ALA A 128 5.87 0.61 6.80
C ALA A 128 4.58 1.28 6.34
N PHE A 129 4.42 1.38 5.03
CA PHE A 129 3.21 1.87 4.38
C PHE A 129 2.73 0.86 3.36
N ARG A 130 1.41 0.73 3.22
CA ARG A 130 0.86 -0.05 2.12
C ARG A 130 -0.28 0.65 1.43
N LEU A 131 -0.35 0.46 0.11
CA LEU A 131 -1.52 0.77 -0.68
C LEU A 131 -2.28 -0.53 -0.90
N LEU A 132 -3.52 -0.56 -0.44
CA LEU A 132 -4.39 -1.73 -0.51
C LEU A 132 -5.59 -1.42 -1.39
N VAL A 133 -5.82 -2.23 -2.43
CA VAL A 133 -7.03 -2.14 -3.27
C VAL A 133 -8.22 -2.72 -2.50
N ILE A 134 -9.28 -1.94 -2.38
CA ILE A 134 -10.48 -2.28 -1.58
C ILE A 134 -11.75 -2.38 -2.43
N GLY A 135 -11.61 -2.34 -3.75
CA GLY A 135 -12.73 -2.48 -4.67
C GLY A 135 -12.31 -2.33 -6.13
N PRO A 136 -13.28 -2.38 -7.05
CA PRO A 136 -13.02 -2.39 -8.49
C PRO A 136 -12.31 -1.12 -9.00
N ASN A 137 -11.61 -1.24 -10.12
CA ASN A 137 -11.06 -0.12 -10.90
C ASN A 137 -12.12 0.48 -11.85
N ALA A 138 -11.73 1.40 -12.73
CA ALA A 138 -12.65 2.07 -13.67
C ALA A 138 -13.34 1.13 -14.66
N LEU A 139 -12.79 -0.07 -14.91
CA LEU A 139 -13.36 -1.11 -15.77
C LEU A 139 -14.24 -2.11 -14.98
N GLY A 140 -14.40 -1.92 -13.68
CA GLY A 140 -15.13 -2.86 -12.82
C GLY A 140 -14.34 -4.10 -12.44
N LEU A 141 -13.03 -4.16 -12.72
CA LEU A 141 -12.15 -5.29 -12.41
C LEU A 141 -11.48 -5.10 -11.05
N TRP A 142 -11.21 -6.21 -10.36
CA TRP A 142 -10.40 -6.24 -9.13
C TRP A 142 -8.94 -6.47 -9.48
N GLY A 143 -8.04 -5.64 -8.94
CA GLY A 143 -6.62 -5.68 -9.29
C GLY A 143 -6.35 -5.27 -10.74
N SER A 144 -5.17 -4.72 -10.99
CA SER A 144 -4.61 -4.44 -12.31
C SER A 144 -3.17 -4.92 -12.30
#